data_AF-A0A382I246-F1
#
_entry.id   AF-A0A382I246-F1
#
_cell.length_a   1.000
_cell.length_b   1.000
_cell.length_c   1.000
_cell.angle_alpha   90.00
_cell.angle_beta   90.00
_cell.angle_gamma   90.00
#
_symmetry.space_group_name_H-M   'P 1'
#
loop_
_entity.id
_entity.type
_entity.pdbx_description
1 polymer ?
#
loop_
_entity_poly.entity_id
_entity_poly.type
_entity_poly.pdbx_seq_one_letter_code
_entity_poly.pdbx_strand_id
1 'polypeptide(L)'
;SDLDLISSTIKTNEFNDALEGLTMYVEEKNELGIMKNVFIRDDSHKLSTIENKEKTTSLTIFAKKGRLNSETKNSLILENGVIHSENQSKEIQIIKFKKTELFFDNLKTKSIIYPKVQETPSKILLNCFFKKTTHTLLKGDRDLKCHTEEERVEILAEINRRFGMPLYIPLLALLSSFLLVSREESKVKSWYKYFYFGLAFTILITAEILVRYSGKSLTHGLFYYLLPLFCIPVVYIELIRRFYYENLRK
;
A
#
# COMPACT_ATOMS: atom_id res chain seq x y z
N SER A 1 8.87 -16.67 15.84
CA SER A 1 9.06 -15.84 14.63
C SER A 1 7.86 -14.93 14.37
N ASP A 2 6.61 -15.38 14.49
CA ASP A 2 5.43 -14.51 14.28
C ASP A 2 5.05 -13.59 15.46
N LEU A 3 5.54 -13.90 16.67
CA LEU A 3 5.13 -13.23 17.92
C LEU A 3 6.05 -12.08 18.39
N ASP A 4 7.34 -12.10 18.02
CA ASP A 4 8.19 -10.91 18.13
C ASP A 4 7.63 -9.77 17.25
N LEU A 5 6.87 -10.13 16.21
CA LEU A 5 6.06 -9.21 15.43
C LEU A 5 4.95 -8.57 16.28
N ILE A 6 4.21 -9.32 17.11
CA ILE A 6 3.07 -8.75 17.88
C ILE A 6 3.55 -7.68 18.88
N SER A 7 4.62 -7.94 19.63
CA SER A 7 5.19 -6.96 20.59
C SER A 7 5.70 -5.68 19.92
N SER A 8 6.25 -5.82 18.70
CA SER A 8 6.73 -4.71 17.88
C SER A 8 5.62 -4.02 17.06
N THR A 9 4.49 -4.70 16.85
CA THR A 9 3.37 -4.17 16.06
C THR A 9 2.39 -3.35 16.90
N ILE A 10 2.33 -3.54 18.23
CA ILE A 10 1.50 -2.71 19.10
C ILE A 10 2.13 -1.32 19.23
N LYS A 11 1.63 -0.38 18.42
CA LYS A 11 1.96 1.04 18.51
C LYS A 11 1.11 1.73 19.58
N THR A 12 1.73 2.68 20.27
CA THR A 12 1.06 3.54 21.25
C THR A 12 0.25 4.63 20.55
N ASN A 13 -0.89 5.03 21.13
CA ASN A 13 -1.80 6.06 20.62
C ASN A 13 -2.37 5.79 19.21
N GLU A 14 -2.33 4.54 18.75
CA GLU A 14 -2.92 4.10 17.48
C GLU A 14 -3.76 2.83 17.70
N PHE A 15 -4.83 2.68 16.91
CA PHE A 15 -5.56 1.41 16.85
C PHE A 15 -4.78 0.42 15.98
N ASN A 16 -4.33 -0.66 16.60
CA ASN A 16 -3.58 -1.73 15.97
C ASN A 16 -4.53 -2.85 15.53
N ASP A 17 -4.64 -3.07 14.23
CA ASP A 17 -5.42 -4.15 13.61
C ASP A 17 -4.49 -5.23 13.00
N ALA A 18 -3.42 -5.54 13.71
CA ALA A 18 -2.37 -6.46 13.27
C ALA A 18 -2.77 -7.94 13.35
N LEU A 19 -3.82 -8.24 14.13
CA LEU A 19 -4.32 -9.57 14.39
C LEU A 19 -5.71 -9.70 13.77
N GLU A 20 -5.93 -10.77 13.00
CA GLU A 20 -7.20 -10.92 12.27
C GLU A 20 -8.38 -11.04 13.23
N GLY A 21 -9.23 -10.01 13.26
CA GLY A 21 -10.42 -9.96 14.08
C GLY A 21 -10.24 -9.35 15.48
N LEU A 22 -9.05 -8.84 15.80
CA LEU A 22 -8.75 -8.18 17.07
C LEU A 22 -8.22 -6.76 16.83
N THR A 23 -8.91 -5.77 17.37
CA THR A 23 -8.42 -4.39 17.42
C THR A 23 -7.88 -4.09 18.81
N MET A 24 -6.66 -3.56 18.88
CA MET A 24 -6.01 -3.20 20.14
C MET A 24 -5.56 -1.74 20.16
N TYR A 25 -5.83 -1.04 21.26
CA TYR A 25 -5.31 0.30 21.51
C TYR A 25 -4.57 0.32 22.84
N VAL A 26 -3.43 1.01 22.86
CA VAL A 26 -2.61 1.22 24.04
C VAL A 26 -2.23 2.69 24.08
N GLU A 27 -2.53 3.37 25.18
CA GLU A 27 -2.22 4.79 25.32
C GLU A 27 -0.71 5.02 25.49
N GLU A 28 -0.10 4.35 26.48
CA GLU A 28 1.32 4.49 26.79
C GLU A 28 1.97 3.13 27.00
N LYS A 29 3.24 3.01 26.58
CA LYS A 29 4.10 1.86 26.85
C LYS A 29 5.43 2.36 27.41
N ASN A 30 5.77 1.91 28.61
CA ASN A 30 7.05 2.25 29.25
C ASN A 30 8.20 1.40 28.67
N GLU A 31 9.45 1.80 28.91
CA GLU A 31 10.67 1.06 28.50
C GLU A 31 10.71 -0.38 29.03
N LEU A 32 10.05 -0.64 30.17
CA LEU A 32 9.89 -1.97 30.76
C LEU A 32 8.83 -2.84 30.05
N GLY A 33 8.21 -2.37 28.97
CA GLY A 33 7.17 -3.08 28.23
C GLY A 33 5.79 -3.07 28.92
N ILE A 34 5.62 -2.27 29.96
CA ILE A 34 4.33 -2.11 30.68
C ILE A 34 3.46 -1.14 29.89
N MET A 35 2.27 -1.61 29.52
CA MET A 35 1.25 -0.87 28.78
C MET A 35 0.23 -0.29 29.75
N LYS A 36 -0.18 0.97 29.54
CA LYS A 36 -1.25 1.64 30.30
C LYS A 36 -2.48 1.83 29.43
N ASN A 37 -3.65 1.74 30.07
CA ASN A 37 -4.95 1.95 29.45
C ASN A 37 -5.10 1.16 28.14
N VAL A 38 -5.12 -0.16 28.31
CA VAL A 38 -5.23 -1.12 27.21
C VAL A 38 -6.70 -1.33 26.87
N PHE A 39 -7.02 -1.16 25.61
CA PHE A 39 -8.32 -1.46 25.02
C PHE A 39 -8.17 -2.58 24.00
N ILE A 40 -9.05 -3.56 24.05
CA ILE A 40 -9.06 -4.70 23.12
C ILE A 40 -10.50 -4.93 22.71
N ARG A 41 -10.74 -5.07 21.40
CA ARG A 41 -12.04 -5.41 20.84
C ARG A 41 -11.92 -6.60 19.90
N ASP A 42 -12.67 -7.65 20.18
CA ASP A 42 -12.80 -8.85 19.38
C ASP A 42 -14.18 -8.86 18.72
N ASP A 43 -14.21 -8.61 17.41
CA ASP A 43 -15.41 -8.66 16.59
C ASP A 43 -15.52 -10.00 15.82
N SER A 44 -14.57 -10.93 15.99
CA SER A 44 -14.48 -12.18 15.20
C SER A 44 -14.50 -13.46 16.05
N HIS A 45 -14.93 -13.37 17.30
CA HIS A 45 -15.07 -14.48 18.27
C HIS A 45 -13.79 -15.28 18.52
N LYS A 46 -12.63 -14.67 18.33
CA LYS A 46 -11.35 -15.35 18.45
C LYS A 46 -10.88 -15.51 19.90
N LEU A 47 -11.39 -14.68 20.81
CA LEU A 47 -11.12 -14.69 22.26
C LEU A 47 -12.23 -15.42 23.04
N SER A 48 -12.99 -16.28 22.35
CA SER A 48 -14.08 -17.11 22.90
C SER A 48 -13.66 -18.16 23.94
N THR A 49 -12.43 -18.09 24.46
CA THR A 49 -12.00 -18.82 25.66
C THR A 49 -12.48 -18.17 26.96
N ILE A 50 -12.98 -16.94 26.91
CA ILE A 50 -13.44 -16.21 28.11
C ILE A 50 -14.92 -16.49 28.41
N GLU A 51 -15.75 -16.81 27.40
CA GLU A 51 -17.16 -17.19 27.57
C GLU A 51 -17.63 -18.16 26.47
N ASN A 52 -18.68 -18.95 26.77
CA ASN A 52 -19.23 -19.99 25.90
C ASN A 52 -19.42 -19.52 24.43
N LYS A 53 -18.71 -20.20 23.52
CA LYS A 53 -18.60 -19.95 22.06
C LYS A 53 -19.89 -19.73 21.28
N GLU A 54 -21.04 -20.12 21.81
CA GLU A 54 -22.30 -20.14 21.06
C GLU A 54 -23.17 -18.88 21.23
N LYS A 55 -22.79 -17.91 22.09
CA LYS A 55 -23.67 -16.79 22.44
C LYS A 55 -23.09 -15.38 22.30
N THR A 56 -21.78 -15.18 22.22
CA THR A 56 -21.21 -13.82 22.25
C THR A 56 -21.06 -13.24 20.84
N THR A 57 -21.61 -12.04 20.59
CA THR A 57 -21.52 -11.29 19.31
C THR A 57 -20.26 -10.44 19.22
N SER A 58 -19.88 -9.78 20.32
CA SER A 58 -18.68 -8.95 20.39
C SER A 58 -18.12 -8.96 21.82
N LEU A 59 -16.80 -8.85 21.95
CA LEU A 59 -16.12 -8.81 23.24
C LEU A 59 -15.17 -7.61 23.30
N THR A 60 -15.36 -6.76 24.31
CA THR A 60 -14.54 -5.57 24.54
C THR A 60 -13.91 -5.63 25.92
N ILE A 61 -12.59 -5.44 25.99
CA ILE A 61 -11.82 -5.44 27.23
C ILE A 61 -11.21 -4.06 27.44
N PHE A 62 -11.39 -3.51 28.62
CA PHE A 62 -10.67 -2.33 29.10
C PHE A 62 -9.81 -2.73 30.29
N ALA A 63 -8.52 -2.42 30.29
CA ALA A 63 -7.61 -2.71 31.41
C ALA A 63 -6.72 -1.51 31.72
N LYS A 64 -6.51 -1.23 33.00
CA LYS A 64 -5.63 -0.12 33.42
C LYS A 64 -4.15 -0.40 33.10
N LYS A 65 -3.73 -1.66 33.22
CA LYS A 65 -2.35 -2.08 32.93
C LYS A 65 -2.34 -3.37 32.13
N GLY A 66 -1.36 -3.50 31.25
CA GLY A 66 -1.07 -4.72 30.50
C GLY A 66 0.43 -5.00 30.41
N ARG A 67 0.84 -6.26 30.37
CA ARG A 67 2.22 -6.67 30.09
C ARG A 67 2.25 -8.01 29.36
N LEU A 68 3.18 -8.17 28.44
CA LEU A 68 3.41 -9.46 27.81
C LEU A 68 4.02 -10.44 28.82
N ASN A 69 3.55 -11.68 28.80
CA ASN A 69 4.10 -12.73 29.65
C ASN A 69 5.50 -13.09 29.15
N SER A 70 6.51 -12.95 30.02
CA SER A 70 7.91 -13.20 29.69
C SER A 70 8.24 -14.69 29.54
N GLU A 71 7.44 -15.58 30.14
CA GLU A 71 7.69 -17.02 30.18
C GLU A 71 7.15 -17.74 28.94
N THR A 72 5.89 -17.45 28.57
CA THR A 72 5.23 -18.08 27.42
C THR A 72 5.33 -17.25 26.15
N LYS A 73 5.63 -15.94 26.23
CA LYS A 73 5.63 -14.93 25.15
C LYS A 73 4.35 -14.83 24.31
N ASN A 74 3.36 -15.69 24.56
CA ASN A 74 2.13 -15.83 23.77
C ASN A 74 0.89 -15.33 24.50
N SER A 75 1.05 -14.71 25.67
CA SER A 75 -0.07 -14.16 26.43
C SER A 75 0.16 -12.73 26.88
N LEU A 76 -0.95 -11.98 26.94
CA LEU A 76 -1.03 -10.64 27.48
C LEU A 76 -1.72 -10.70 28.85
N ILE A 77 -0.97 -10.35 29.88
CA ILE A 77 -1.49 -10.23 31.25
C ILE A 77 -2.09 -8.84 31.40
N LEU A 78 -3.37 -8.78 31.75
CA LEU A 78 -4.12 -7.55 31.95
C LEU A 78 -4.52 -7.42 33.42
N GLU A 79 -4.44 -6.21 33.96
CA GLU A 79 -4.71 -5.93 35.37
C GLU A 79 -5.71 -4.79 35.55
N ASN A 80 -6.60 -4.97 36.52
CA ASN A 80 -7.65 -4.04 36.94
C ASN A 80 -8.47 -3.53 35.75
N GLY A 81 -9.33 -4.39 35.23
CA GLY A 81 -10.10 -4.11 34.03
C GLY A 81 -11.54 -4.62 34.09
N VAL A 82 -12.25 -4.38 32.99
CA VAL A 82 -13.62 -4.83 32.75
C VAL A 82 -13.71 -5.46 31.37
N ILE A 83 -14.46 -6.55 31.28
CA ILE A 83 -14.83 -7.22 30.03
C ILE A 83 -16.31 -6.95 29.81
N HIS A 84 -16.63 -6.39 28.66
CA HIS A 84 -17.99 -6.23 28.16
C HIS A 84 -18.21 -7.28 27.08
N SER A 85 -19.17 -8.17 27.31
CA SER A 85 -19.57 -9.21 26.38
C SER A 85 -20.99 -8.91 25.91
N GLU A 86 -21.19 -8.82 24.60
CA GLU A 86 -22.52 -8.66 24.01
C GLU A 86 -23.02 -10.03 23.55
N ASN A 87 -24.26 -10.37 23.86
CA ASN A 87 -24.90 -11.61 23.41
C ASN A 87 -25.75 -11.37 22.14
N GLN A 88 -26.17 -12.42 21.44
CA GLN A 88 -27.06 -12.33 20.26
C GLN A 88 -28.36 -11.54 20.51
N SER A 89 -28.84 -11.52 21.75
CA SER A 89 -30.00 -10.73 22.19
C SER A 89 -29.70 -9.25 22.48
N LYS A 90 -28.48 -8.75 22.18
CA LYS A 90 -27.97 -7.40 22.51
C LYS A 90 -27.92 -7.07 24.00
N GLU A 91 -27.91 -8.10 24.84
CA GLU A 91 -27.69 -7.95 26.28
C GLU A 91 -26.19 -7.85 26.56
N ILE A 92 -25.80 -6.89 27.39
CA ILE A 92 -24.40 -6.64 27.74
C ILE A 92 -24.12 -7.25 29.12
N GLN A 93 -23.16 -8.17 29.17
CA GLN A 93 -22.61 -8.71 30.41
C GLN A 93 -21.29 -8.00 30.73
N ILE A 94 -21.14 -7.56 31.98
CA ILE A 94 -19.96 -6.82 32.45
C ILE A 94 -19.26 -7.65 33.51
N ILE A 95 -18.04 -8.10 33.23
CA ILE A 95 -17.21 -8.85 34.17
C ILE A 95 -16.03 -7.97 34.59
N LYS A 96 -15.94 -7.66 35.89
CA LYS A 96 -14.79 -6.94 36.46
C LYS A 96 -13.72 -7.95 36.88
N PHE A 97 -12.47 -7.71 36.50
CA PHE A 97 -11.35 -8.57 36.88
C PHE A 97 -10.21 -7.77 37.52
N LYS A 98 -9.55 -8.40 38.51
CA LYS A 98 -8.31 -7.87 39.08
C LYS A 98 -7.10 -8.23 38.22
N LYS A 99 -7.06 -9.45 37.69
CA LYS A 99 -6.04 -9.95 36.78
C LYS A 99 -6.69 -10.96 35.83
N THR A 100 -6.36 -10.87 34.55
CA THR A 100 -6.74 -11.85 33.53
C THR A 100 -5.57 -12.07 32.58
N GLU A 101 -5.54 -13.22 31.92
CA GLU A 101 -4.51 -13.58 30.96
C GLU A 101 -5.18 -13.93 29.62
N LEU A 102 -4.71 -13.30 28.56
CA LEU A 102 -5.25 -13.41 27.21
C LEU A 102 -4.23 -14.09 26.33
N PHE A 103 -4.57 -15.27 25.80
CA PHE A 103 -3.70 -16.07 24.95
C PHE A 103 -3.90 -15.74 23.47
N PHE A 104 -2.80 -15.57 22.74
CA PHE A 104 -2.80 -15.27 21.30
C PHE A 104 -2.62 -16.51 20.41
N ASP A 105 -2.53 -17.71 21.00
CA ASP A 105 -2.17 -18.96 20.29
C ASP A 105 -3.08 -19.33 19.11
N ASN A 106 -4.31 -18.80 19.08
CA ASN A 106 -5.29 -19.03 18.01
C ASN A 106 -5.46 -17.84 17.05
N LEU A 107 -4.66 -16.78 17.19
CA LEU A 107 -4.76 -15.58 16.36
C LEU A 107 -3.75 -15.65 15.21
N LYS A 108 -4.25 -15.68 13.98
CA LYS A 108 -3.44 -15.45 12.79
C LYS A 108 -3.16 -13.94 12.66
N THR A 109 -1.91 -13.57 12.42
CA THR A 109 -1.56 -12.18 12.10
C THR A 109 -2.16 -11.81 10.73
N LYS A 110 -2.69 -10.59 10.60
CA LYS A 110 -3.03 -9.95 9.31
C LYS A 110 -1.78 -9.55 8.52
N SER A 111 -0.65 -10.22 8.76
CA SER A 111 0.58 -9.94 8.04
C SER A 111 0.31 -10.15 6.55
N ILE A 112 0.89 -9.27 5.75
CA ILE A 112 0.87 -9.40 4.29
C ILE A 112 1.74 -10.61 3.97
N ILE A 113 1.16 -11.81 3.91
CA ILE A 113 1.88 -13.07 3.62
C ILE A 113 2.29 -13.13 2.12
N TYR A 114 1.80 -12.19 1.31
CA TYR A 114 2.03 -12.14 -0.14
C TYR A 114 2.61 -10.80 -0.60
N PRO A 115 3.57 -10.78 -1.54
CA PRO A 115 4.13 -9.52 -2.05
C PRO A 115 3.04 -8.65 -2.68
N LYS A 116 3.15 -7.32 -2.53
CA LYS A 116 2.26 -6.39 -3.23
C LYS A 116 2.38 -6.59 -4.75
N VAL A 117 1.37 -6.19 -5.52
CA VAL A 117 1.41 -6.24 -6.99
C VAL A 117 2.66 -5.54 -7.54
N GLN A 118 3.07 -4.44 -6.89
CA GLN A 118 4.27 -3.65 -7.20
C GLN A 118 5.59 -4.42 -6.97
N GLU A 119 5.61 -5.38 -6.05
CA GLU A 119 6.76 -6.21 -5.68
C GLU A 119 6.76 -7.56 -6.44
N THR A 120 5.70 -7.85 -7.17
CA THR A 120 5.52 -9.12 -7.87
C THR A 120 6.34 -9.13 -9.17
N PRO A 121 7.08 -10.20 -9.50
CA PRO A 121 7.84 -10.31 -10.74
C PRO A 121 6.98 -10.14 -11.99
N SER A 122 7.48 -9.40 -12.99
CA SER A 122 6.74 -9.11 -14.24
C SER A 122 6.30 -10.38 -14.99
N LYS A 123 7.07 -11.47 -14.92
CA LYS A 123 6.72 -12.76 -15.53
C LYS A 123 5.43 -13.35 -14.95
N ILE A 124 5.21 -13.18 -13.64
CA ILE A 124 4.01 -13.66 -12.95
C ILE A 124 2.81 -12.80 -13.36
N LEU A 125 2.98 -11.47 -13.39
CA LEU A 125 1.94 -10.52 -13.82
C LEU A 125 1.51 -10.76 -15.28
N LEU A 126 2.47 -10.98 -16.19
CA LEU A 126 2.16 -11.28 -17.60
C LEU A 126 1.47 -12.63 -17.75
N ASN A 127 1.91 -13.68 -17.03
CA ASN A 127 1.23 -14.97 -17.05
C ASN A 127 -0.21 -14.88 -16.53
N CYS A 128 -0.43 -14.11 -15.48
CA CYS A 128 -1.76 -13.81 -14.93
C CYS A 128 -2.67 -13.16 -15.99
N PHE A 129 -2.16 -12.17 -16.73
CA PHE A 129 -2.91 -11.50 -17.80
C PHE A 129 -3.19 -12.41 -19.00
N PHE A 130 -2.17 -13.11 -19.53
CA PHE A 130 -2.30 -13.87 -20.78
C PHE A 130 -2.96 -15.24 -20.64
N LYS A 131 -2.68 -15.99 -19.56
CA LYS A 131 -3.13 -17.38 -19.46
C LYS A 131 -4.45 -17.55 -18.70
N LYS A 132 -4.99 -16.48 -18.08
CA LYS A 132 -6.14 -16.54 -17.16
C LYS A 132 -6.01 -17.68 -16.12
N THR A 133 -4.79 -18.11 -15.80
CA THR A 133 -4.55 -19.30 -14.96
C THR A 133 -4.04 -18.85 -13.60
N THR A 134 -4.66 -19.39 -12.55
CA THR A 134 -4.14 -19.36 -11.18
C THR A 134 -2.75 -19.99 -11.15
N HIS A 135 -1.74 -19.23 -10.74
CA HIS A 135 -0.38 -19.75 -10.66
C HIS A 135 -0.26 -20.72 -9.47
N THR A 136 0.14 -21.97 -9.71
CA THR A 136 0.24 -23.01 -8.68
C THR A 136 1.32 -22.77 -7.61
N LEU A 137 2.24 -21.82 -7.81
CA LEU A 137 3.17 -21.36 -6.76
C LEU A 137 2.50 -20.47 -5.69
N LEU A 138 1.21 -20.13 -5.86
CA LEU A 138 0.41 -19.34 -4.93
C LEU A 138 -0.70 -20.17 -4.26
N LYS A 139 -0.53 -21.50 -4.18
CA LYS A 139 -1.44 -22.46 -3.51
C LYS A 139 -1.46 -22.34 -1.97
N GLY A 140 -1.35 -21.14 -1.44
CA GLY A 140 -1.43 -20.81 -0.02
C GLY A 140 -2.63 -19.91 0.26
N ASP A 141 -3.80 -20.53 0.42
CA ASP A 141 -5.07 -20.08 1.04
C ASP A 141 -5.71 -18.71 0.69
N ARG A 142 -5.03 -17.77 0.01
CA ARG A 142 -5.64 -16.63 -0.69
C ARG A 142 -4.80 -16.30 -1.92
N ASP A 143 -5.17 -16.92 -3.04
CA ASP A 143 -4.57 -16.71 -4.35
C ASP A 143 -4.47 -15.21 -4.68
N LEU A 144 -3.41 -14.79 -5.40
CA LEU A 144 -3.55 -13.63 -6.29
C LEU A 144 -4.60 -14.01 -7.32
N LYS A 145 -5.87 -13.73 -7.01
CA LYS A 145 -7.00 -14.11 -7.85
C LYS A 145 -6.95 -13.19 -9.06
N CYS A 146 -6.41 -13.66 -10.18
CA CYS A 146 -6.55 -12.98 -11.47
C CYS A 146 -8.00 -13.05 -12.01
N HIS A 147 -8.98 -13.14 -11.11
CA HIS A 147 -10.37 -13.48 -11.37
C HIS A 147 -11.29 -12.26 -11.24
N THR A 148 -11.00 -11.33 -10.34
CA THR A 148 -11.82 -10.10 -10.26
C THR A 148 -11.36 -9.09 -11.30
N GLU A 149 -12.31 -8.32 -11.83
CA GLU A 149 -12.01 -7.27 -12.81
C GLU A 149 -11.19 -6.14 -12.19
N GLU A 150 -11.37 -5.85 -10.90
CA GLU A 150 -10.61 -4.82 -10.17
C GLU A 150 -9.12 -5.19 -10.04
N GLU A 151 -8.81 -6.43 -9.65
CA GLU A 151 -7.42 -6.92 -9.54
C GLU A 151 -6.73 -6.92 -10.93
N ARG A 152 -7.47 -7.21 -12.00
CA ARG A 152 -6.93 -7.15 -13.38
C ARG A 152 -6.58 -5.74 -13.81
N VAL A 153 -7.39 -4.75 -13.43
CA VAL A 153 -7.11 -3.34 -13.71
C VAL A 153 -5.82 -2.89 -13.04
N GLU A 154 -5.60 -3.28 -11.78
CA GLU A 154 -4.38 -2.97 -11.04
C GLU A 154 -3.14 -3.66 -11.65
N ILE A 155 -3.26 -4.94 -12.01
CA ILE A 155 -2.18 -5.70 -12.64
C ILE A 155 -1.82 -5.10 -14.01
N LEU A 156 -2.82 -4.73 -14.82
CA LEU A 156 -2.60 -4.12 -16.12
C LEU A 156 -1.96 -2.73 -16.00
N ALA A 157 -2.40 -1.92 -15.04
CA ALA A 157 -1.78 -0.63 -14.75
C ALA A 157 -0.30 -0.78 -14.34
N GLU A 158 0.03 -1.78 -13.51
CA GLU A 158 1.41 -2.03 -13.09
C GLU A 158 2.29 -2.53 -14.25
N ILE A 159 1.78 -3.41 -15.10
CA ILE A 159 2.46 -3.81 -16.34
C ILE A 159 2.73 -2.57 -17.20
N ASN A 160 1.72 -1.74 -17.44
CA ASN A 160 1.87 -0.53 -18.24
C ASN A 160 2.83 0.49 -17.62
N ARG A 161 2.89 0.55 -16.29
CA ARG A 161 3.86 1.38 -15.57
C ARG A 161 5.28 0.91 -15.84
N ARG A 162 5.54 -0.40 -15.79
CA ARG A 162 6.87 -0.98 -15.98
C ARG A 162 7.39 -0.86 -17.42
N PHE A 163 6.52 -1.06 -18.42
CA PHE A 163 6.93 -1.03 -19.82
C PHE A 163 6.73 0.35 -20.48
N GLY A 164 5.70 1.08 -20.09
CA GLY A 164 5.35 2.37 -20.71
C GLY A 164 6.08 3.57 -20.13
N MET A 165 6.29 3.65 -18.81
CA MET A 165 6.98 4.82 -18.23
C MET A 165 8.39 5.03 -18.81
N PRO A 166 9.22 3.98 -19.02
CA PRO A 166 10.53 4.15 -19.63
C PRO A 166 10.50 4.83 -21.02
N LEU A 167 9.41 4.71 -21.78
CA LEU A 167 9.28 5.35 -23.09
C LEU A 167 9.14 6.87 -23.03
N TYR A 168 8.74 7.42 -21.88
CA TYR A 168 8.69 8.88 -21.68
C TYR A 168 10.07 9.48 -21.37
N ILE A 169 11.05 8.67 -20.95
CA ILE A 169 12.40 9.14 -20.63
C ILE A 169 13.10 9.77 -21.85
N PRO A 170 13.14 9.13 -23.04
CA PRO A 170 13.71 9.75 -24.23
C PRO A 170 13.04 11.07 -24.62
N LEU A 171 11.72 11.18 -24.46
CA LEU A 171 10.97 12.41 -24.74
C LEU A 171 11.42 13.55 -23.81
N LEU A 172 11.55 13.27 -22.51
CA LEU A 172 12.03 14.25 -21.52
C LEU A 172 13.50 14.63 -21.76
N ALA A 173 14.33 13.68 -22.18
CA ALA A 173 15.71 13.95 -22.56
C ALA A 173 15.77 14.91 -23.77
N LEU A 174 14.96 14.67 -24.81
CA LEU A 174 14.86 15.58 -25.96
C LEU A 174 14.38 16.97 -25.57
N LEU A 175 13.39 17.08 -24.68
CA LEU A 175 12.93 18.37 -24.15
C LEU A 175 14.04 19.09 -23.37
N SER A 176 14.84 18.34 -22.62
CA SER A 176 15.98 18.89 -21.89
C SER A 176 17.05 19.43 -22.84
N SER A 177 17.25 18.81 -24.02
CA SER A 177 18.19 19.31 -25.03
C SER A 177 17.85 20.70 -25.56
N PHE A 178 16.57 21.13 -25.53
CA PHE A 178 16.22 22.51 -25.90
C PHE A 178 16.82 23.55 -24.96
N LEU A 179 17.12 23.20 -23.69
CA LEU A 179 17.79 24.11 -22.76
C LEU A 179 19.19 24.52 -23.25
N LEU A 180 19.86 23.67 -24.04
CA LEU A 180 21.18 23.93 -24.61
C LEU A 180 21.14 24.93 -25.77
N VAL A 181 19.99 25.08 -26.43
CA VAL A 181 19.79 25.98 -27.59
C VAL A 181 19.56 27.44 -27.14
N SER A 182 19.50 27.70 -25.83
CA SER A 182 19.18 29.04 -25.31
C SER A 182 20.35 30.03 -25.42
N ARG A 183 20.24 31.02 -26.31
CA ARG A 183 21.21 32.11 -26.50
C ARG A 183 21.45 32.94 -25.23
N GLU A 184 22.65 33.50 -25.14
CA GLU A 184 23.20 34.16 -23.95
C GLU A 184 22.73 35.61 -23.72
N GLU A 185 21.92 36.15 -24.62
CA GLU A 185 21.50 37.56 -24.54
C GLU A 185 20.03 37.71 -24.10
N SER A 186 19.86 38.34 -22.92
CA SER A 186 18.63 38.89 -22.31
C SER A 186 17.88 38.05 -21.25
N LYS A 187 17.07 38.77 -20.45
CA LYS A 187 16.16 38.27 -19.39
C LYS A 187 15.23 37.12 -19.83
N VAL A 188 15.09 36.90 -21.13
CA VAL A 188 14.28 35.84 -21.76
C VAL A 188 14.86 34.43 -21.49
N LYS A 189 16.17 34.29 -21.26
CA LYS A 189 16.82 33.00 -20.95
C LYS A 189 16.29 32.36 -19.66
N SER A 190 16.05 33.16 -18.62
CA SER A 190 15.51 32.68 -17.34
C SER A 190 14.09 32.12 -17.53
N TRP A 191 13.23 32.85 -18.26
CA TRP A 191 11.86 32.41 -18.55
C TRP A 191 11.82 31.16 -19.44
N TYR A 192 12.73 31.05 -20.42
CA TYR A 192 12.87 29.88 -21.28
C TYR A 192 13.17 28.60 -20.49
N LYS A 193 14.07 28.67 -19.49
CA LYS A 193 14.37 27.53 -18.60
C LYS A 193 13.14 27.06 -17.84
N TYR A 194 12.39 27.99 -17.23
CA TYR A 194 11.18 27.64 -16.48
C TYR A 194 10.07 27.10 -17.38
N PHE A 195 9.97 27.58 -18.61
CA PHE A 195 9.00 27.07 -19.58
C PHE A 195 9.23 25.60 -19.93
N TYR A 196 10.45 25.20 -20.32
CA TYR A 196 10.75 23.80 -20.66
C TYR A 196 10.73 22.88 -19.42
N PHE A 197 11.13 23.39 -18.26
CA PHE A 197 10.96 22.67 -17.00
C PHE A 197 9.48 22.40 -16.70
N GLY A 198 8.63 23.43 -16.79
CA GLY A 198 7.19 23.30 -16.58
C GLY A 198 6.52 22.36 -17.59
N LEU A 199 6.95 22.41 -18.86
CA LEU A 199 6.48 21.50 -19.90
C LEU A 199 6.86 20.04 -19.60
N ALA A 200 8.11 19.77 -19.23
CA ALA A 200 8.59 18.44 -18.86
C ALA A 200 7.86 17.90 -17.61
N PHE A 201 7.65 18.75 -16.60
CA PHE A 201 6.91 18.41 -15.40
C PHE A 201 5.44 18.10 -15.69
N THR A 202 4.81 18.88 -16.57
CA THR A 202 3.42 18.63 -17.01
C THR A 202 3.31 17.29 -17.72
N ILE A 203 4.27 16.95 -18.60
CA ILE A 203 4.32 15.65 -19.28
C ILE A 203 4.46 14.50 -18.28
N LEU A 204 5.29 14.65 -17.25
CA LEU A 204 5.41 13.65 -16.18
C LEU A 204 4.11 13.43 -15.42
N ILE A 205 3.41 14.51 -15.03
CA ILE A 205 2.09 14.42 -14.39
C ILE A 205 1.09 13.72 -15.32
N THR A 206 1.05 14.13 -16.59
CA THR A 206 0.18 13.51 -17.59
C THR A 206 0.48 12.01 -17.73
N ALA A 207 1.76 11.61 -17.76
CA ALA A 207 2.15 10.19 -17.83
C ALA A 207 1.67 9.39 -16.60
N GLU A 208 1.80 9.94 -15.39
CA GLU A 208 1.32 9.31 -14.14
C GLU A 208 -0.21 9.20 -14.10
N ILE A 209 -0.94 10.17 -14.65
CA ILE A 209 -2.39 10.09 -14.76
C ILE A 209 -2.77 9.01 -15.80
N LEU A 210 -2.19 9.08 -17.01
CA LEU A 210 -2.52 8.15 -18.09
C LEU A 210 -2.23 6.69 -17.72
N VAL A 211 -1.14 6.40 -17.01
CA VAL A 211 -0.83 5.02 -16.60
C VAL A 211 -1.90 4.45 -15.66
N ARG A 212 -2.48 5.25 -14.76
CA ARG A 212 -3.57 4.82 -13.88
C ARG A 212 -4.86 4.55 -14.67
N TYR A 213 -5.14 5.34 -15.70
CA TYR A 213 -6.27 5.12 -16.58
C TYR A 213 -6.05 3.95 -17.57
N SER A 214 -4.80 3.66 -17.92
CA SER A 214 -4.43 2.58 -18.85
C SER A 214 -4.89 1.20 -18.38
N GLY A 215 -4.98 0.99 -17.06
CA GLY A 215 -5.45 -0.26 -16.48
C GLY A 215 -6.94 -0.52 -16.70
N LYS A 216 -7.76 0.52 -16.87
CA LYS A 216 -9.23 0.39 -16.98
C LYS A 216 -9.67 -0.16 -18.33
N SER A 217 -8.91 0.10 -19.39
CA SER A 217 -9.28 -0.33 -20.73
C SER A 217 -8.07 -0.36 -21.66
N LEU A 218 -8.04 -1.36 -22.54
CA LEU A 218 -6.98 -1.57 -23.53
C LEU A 218 -6.83 -0.38 -24.49
N THR A 219 -7.91 0.34 -24.80
CA THR A 219 -7.87 1.52 -25.69
C THR A 219 -7.10 2.67 -25.07
N HIS A 220 -7.29 2.90 -23.77
CA HIS A 220 -6.57 3.91 -23.00
C HIS A 220 -5.09 3.51 -22.85
N GLY A 221 -4.82 2.21 -22.68
CA GLY A 221 -3.47 1.67 -22.73
C GLY A 221 -2.78 1.95 -24.06
N LEU A 222 -3.45 1.68 -25.19
CA LEU A 222 -2.90 1.95 -26.51
C LEU A 222 -2.56 3.44 -26.69
N PHE A 223 -3.46 4.34 -26.29
CA PHE A 223 -3.22 5.78 -26.33
C PHE A 223 -1.98 6.19 -25.50
N TYR A 224 -1.83 5.62 -24.30
CA TYR A 224 -0.70 5.87 -23.42
C TYR A 224 0.65 5.49 -24.04
N TYR A 225 0.73 4.41 -24.82
CA TYR A 225 1.96 4.03 -25.53
C TYR A 225 2.21 4.83 -26.80
N LEU A 226 1.15 5.19 -27.53
CA LEU A 226 1.28 5.95 -28.78
C LEU A 226 1.72 7.41 -28.53
N LEU A 227 1.32 8.00 -27.41
CA LEU A 227 1.65 9.39 -27.07
C LEU A 227 3.17 9.68 -27.10
N PRO A 228 4.04 9.00 -26.33
CA PRO A 228 5.47 9.26 -26.37
C PRO A 228 6.08 8.88 -27.73
N LEU A 229 5.61 7.78 -28.35
CA LEU A 229 6.12 7.31 -29.63
C LEU A 229 5.89 8.32 -30.75
N PHE A 230 4.76 9.04 -30.75
CA PHE A 230 4.45 10.10 -31.70
C PHE A 230 5.14 11.42 -31.34
N CYS A 231 5.21 11.78 -30.06
CA CYS A 231 5.83 13.03 -29.63
C CYS A 231 7.35 13.06 -29.85
N ILE A 232 8.06 11.94 -29.67
CA ILE A 232 9.52 11.84 -29.86
C ILE A 232 9.96 12.34 -31.25
N PRO A 233 9.46 11.80 -32.39
CA PRO A 233 9.90 12.25 -33.71
C PRO A 233 9.51 13.69 -34.00
N VAL A 234 8.35 14.16 -33.54
CA VAL A 234 7.91 15.55 -33.72
C VAL A 234 8.87 16.50 -32.99
N VAL A 235 9.16 16.24 -31.72
CA VAL A 235 10.07 17.05 -30.90
C VAL A 235 11.49 16.99 -31.44
N TYR A 236 11.92 15.84 -31.95
CA TYR A 236 13.24 15.66 -32.56
C TYR A 236 13.40 16.48 -33.85
N ILE A 237 12.42 16.46 -34.75
CA ILE A 237 12.43 17.27 -35.99
C ILE A 237 12.49 18.76 -35.63
N GLU A 238 11.69 19.19 -34.64
CA GLU A 238 11.71 20.57 -34.14
C GLU A 238 13.06 20.98 -33.57
N LEU A 239 13.73 20.07 -32.86
CA LEU A 239 15.07 20.30 -32.33
C LEU A 239 16.08 20.51 -33.46
N ILE A 240 16.11 19.62 -34.45
CA ILE A 240 17.00 19.74 -35.62
C ILE A 240 16.75 21.05 -36.36
N ARG A 241 15.48 21.38 -36.60
CA ARG A 241 15.10 22.62 -37.28
C ARG A 241 15.69 23.84 -36.58
N ARG A 242 15.59 23.90 -35.24
CA ARG A 242 16.16 25.00 -34.46
C ARG A 242 17.69 25.05 -34.54
N PHE A 243 18.37 23.92 -34.41
CA PHE A 243 19.83 23.84 -34.55
C PHE A 243 20.30 24.29 -35.96
N TYR A 244 19.58 23.91 -37.01
CA TYR A 244 19.90 24.31 -38.37
C TYR A 244 19.78 25.82 -38.59
N TYR A 245 18.68 26.43 -38.12
CA TYR A 245 18.50 27.89 -38.19
C TYR A 245 19.51 28.66 -37.34
N GLU A 246 19.98 28.07 -36.23
CA GLU A 246 21.05 28.68 -35.44
C GLU A 246 22.38 28.66 -36.18
N ASN A 247 22.69 27.57 -36.88
CA ASN A 247 23.94 27.41 -37.63
C ASN A 247 23.99 28.28 -38.90
N LEU A 248 22.84 28.51 -39.56
CA LEU A 248 22.72 29.41 -40.72
C LEU A 248 22.81 30.91 -40.37
N ARG A 249 22.64 31.26 -39.09
CA ARG A 249 22.61 32.65 -38.62
C ARG A 249 23.93 33.07 -37.96
N LYS A 250 24.99 32.27 -38.16
CA LYS A 250 26.39 32.59 -37.88
C LYS A 250 27.03 33.24 -39.10
#